data_AF-A0A1J3IBX5-F1
#
_entry.id   AF-A0A1J3IBX5-F1
#
_cell.length_a   1.000
_cell.length_b   1.000
_cell.length_c   1.000
_cell.angle_alpha   90.00
_cell.angle_beta   90.00
_cell.angle_gamma   90.00
#
_symmetry.space_group_name_H-M   'P 1'
#
loop_
_entity.id
_entity.type
_entity.pdbx_description
1 polymer ?
#
loop_
_entity_poly.entity_id
_entity_poly.type
_entity_poly.pdbx_seq_one_letter_code
_entity_poly.pdbx_strand_id
1 'polypeptide(L)'
;ITVPETPSPDQPCEIVYGLVKKEIGNGPDGGGARKRMARMVGNSRNIEPLRLQNGGGLMFGNADNNGMKSSSAYTEICSSAAQHFARIREVLVERSVTSTLNSGFLTPCRDRLVVALGLDLFAVNDDKFMDMFVAPGAIDVLQNERQQLQKRQKILQSCLTEFKTVARSL
;
A
#
# COMPACT_ATOMS: atom_id res chain seq x y z
N ILE A 1 12.89 23.29 14.95
CA ILE A 1 12.95 21.81 14.98
C ILE A 1 13.34 21.34 13.58
N THR A 2 14.57 20.84 13.43
CA THR A 2 15.18 20.57 12.12
C THR A 2 14.95 19.10 11.78
N VAL A 3 14.43 18.83 10.59
CA VAL A 3 14.13 17.48 10.09
C VAL A 3 15.45 16.75 9.77
N PRO A 4 15.65 15.49 10.20
CA PRO A 4 16.86 14.75 9.86
C PRO A 4 16.79 14.25 8.41
N GLU A 5 17.86 14.48 7.64
CA GLU A 5 17.99 13.93 6.28
C GLU A 5 18.17 12.42 6.32
N THR A 6 17.44 11.73 5.45
CA THR A 6 17.57 10.28 5.22
C THR A 6 18.85 10.01 4.41
N PRO A 7 19.76 9.13 4.88
CA PRO A 7 20.95 8.80 4.10
C PRO A 7 20.55 8.03 2.83
N SER A 8 21.17 8.39 1.71
CA SER A 8 20.98 7.70 0.43
C SER A 8 21.61 6.29 0.45
N PRO A 9 21.11 5.32 -0.32
CA PRO A 9 21.56 3.93 -0.25
C PRO A 9 22.99 3.77 -0.81
N ASP A 10 23.85 3.12 -0.03
CA ASP A 10 25.23 2.79 -0.40
C ASP A 10 25.30 1.88 -1.63
N GLN A 11 26.18 2.23 -2.58
CA GLN A 11 26.64 1.34 -3.64
C GLN A 11 27.53 0.22 -3.05
N PRO A 12 27.55 -0.98 -3.66
CA PRO A 12 28.24 -2.13 -3.08
C PRO A 12 29.75 -1.90 -2.97
N CYS A 13 30.27 -1.96 -1.75
CA CYS A 13 31.71 -2.07 -1.48
C CYS A 13 32.19 -3.48 -1.84
N GLU A 14 33.15 -3.57 -2.77
CA GLU A 14 34.00 -4.76 -2.89
C GLU A 14 34.89 -4.87 -1.64
N ILE A 15 34.71 -5.95 -0.91
CA ILE A 15 35.54 -6.35 0.22
C ILE A 15 36.84 -6.94 -0.34
N VAL A 16 37.96 -6.22 -0.20
CA VAL A 16 39.30 -6.81 -0.24
C VAL A 16 40.02 -6.43 1.06
N TYR A 17 40.16 -7.41 1.94
CA TYR A 17 41.00 -7.36 3.12
C TYR A 17 42.47 -7.14 2.72
N GLY A 18 43.15 -6.15 3.32
CA GLY A 18 44.56 -5.91 3.03
C GLY A 18 45.19 -4.77 3.82
N LEU A 19 45.57 -5.06 5.06
CA LEU A 19 46.49 -4.33 5.94
C LEU A 19 47.69 -3.66 5.21
N VAL A 20 48.02 -2.41 5.58
CA VAL A 20 49.37 -1.88 5.92
C VAL A 20 49.56 -0.39 5.54
N LYS A 21 49.71 0.39 6.61
CA LYS A 21 50.33 1.72 6.83
C LYS A 21 51.52 2.07 5.91
N LYS A 22 51.61 3.31 5.38
CA LYS A 22 52.76 4.27 5.48
C LYS A 22 52.62 5.45 4.51
N GLU A 23 52.94 6.65 5.00
CA GLU A 23 52.95 7.94 4.30
C GLU A 23 54.06 8.12 3.25
N ILE A 24 53.87 9.14 2.39
CA ILE A 24 54.84 10.09 1.76
C ILE A 24 54.57 10.28 0.25
N GLY A 25 54.46 11.54 -0.21
CA GLY A 25 54.91 11.89 -1.58
C GLY A 25 54.08 12.94 -2.35
N ASN A 26 54.67 14.12 -2.50
CA ASN A 26 54.27 15.28 -3.31
C ASN A 26 54.36 15.02 -4.83
N GLY A 27 53.48 15.62 -5.67
CA GLY A 27 53.72 15.74 -7.12
C GLY A 27 52.50 15.96 -8.02
N PRO A 28 52.35 17.13 -8.70
CA PRO A 28 51.22 17.49 -9.56
C PRO A 28 51.54 17.29 -11.06
N ASP A 29 50.56 16.95 -11.91
CA ASP A 29 50.29 17.64 -13.20
C ASP A 29 49.21 16.96 -14.06
N GLY A 30 48.53 17.79 -14.87
CA GLY A 30 47.79 17.41 -16.10
C GLY A 30 46.34 16.92 -15.89
N GLY A 31 45.28 17.61 -16.29
CA GLY A 31 45.12 18.63 -17.31
C GLY A 31 44.10 18.18 -18.36
N GLY A 32 42.89 18.76 -18.33
CA GLY A 32 41.93 18.83 -19.46
C GLY A 32 41.27 17.52 -19.90
N ALA A 33 40.11 17.48 -20.55
CA ALA A 33 39.30 18.52 -21.14
C ALA A 33 37.88 17.96 -21.38
N ARG A 34 36.87 18.79 -21.12
CA ARG A 34 35.47 18.56 -21.50
C ARG A 34 35.36 18.65 -23.03
N LYS A 35 35.04 17.55 -23.74
CA LYS A 35 34.76 17.59 -25.18
C LYS A 35 33.26 17.53 -25.46
N ARG A 36 32.70 18.70 -25.80
CA ARG A 36 31.43 18.84 -26.53
C ARG A 36 31.67 18.43 -27.98
N MET A 37 30.88 17.51 -28.52
CA MET A 37 30.88 17.20 -29.96
C MET A 37 29.77 17.98 -30.66
N ALA A 38 30.17 18.83 -31.62
CA ALA A 38 29.29 19.55 -32.52
C ALA A 38 29.11 18.78 -33.84
N ARG A 39 27.93 18.93 -34.44
CA ARG A 39 27.47 18.29 -35.68
C ARG A 39 28.13 18.91 -36.92
N MET A 40 28.44 18.10 -37.94
CA MET A 40 28.60 18.58 -39.32
C MET A 40 27.98 17.60 -40.34
N VAL A 41 27.40 18.23 -41.35
CA VAL A 41 26.69 17.77 -42.55
C VAL A 41 27.69 17.37 -43.65
N GLY A 42 27.32 16.45 -44.56
CA GLY A 42 28.00 16.35 -45.87
C GLY A 42 27.89 15.06 -46.69
N ASN A 43 26.75 14.87 -47.36
CA ASN A 43 26.51 14.22 -48.67
C ASN A 43 27.61 13.39 -49.38
N SER A 44 27.35 12.11 -49.70
CA SER A 44 27.81 11.44 -50.95
C SER A 44 27.01 10.17 -51.25
N ARG A 45 26.72 9.97 -52.54
CA ARG A 45 25.75 9.02 -53.11
C ARG A 45 26.39 7.65 -53.42
N ASN A 46 25.57 6.61 -53.29
CA ASN A 46 25.49 5.38 -54.11
C ASN A 46 26.66 4.38 -54.08
N ILE A 47 26.35 3.12 -53.71
CA ILE A 47 26.60 1.84 -54.43
C ILE A 47 26.40 0.69 -53.41
N GLU A 48 25.29 -0.05 -53.56
CA GLU A 48 25.16 -1.47 -53.17
C GLU A 48 25.84 -2.35 -54.25
N PRO A 49 26.17 -3.66 -54.09
CA PRO A 49 25.78 -4.58 -53.01
C PRO A 49 26.92 -5.50 -52.50
N LEU A 50 26.87 -5.95 -51.24
CA LEU A 50 27.52 -7.23 -50.90
C LEU A 50 26.86 -7.90 -49.69
N ARG A 51 26.19 -9.01 -50.01
CA ARG A 51 25.72 -10.04 -49.08
C ARG A 51 26.89 -10.66 -48.31
N LEU A 52 26.61 -10.94 -47.03
CA LEU A 52 27.17 -11.90 -46.04
C LEU A 52 27.54 -11.14 -44.77
N GLN A 53 27.30 -11.57 -43.54
CA GLN A 53 26.66 -12.75 -42.95
C GLN A 53 26.52 -12.42 -41.45
N ASN A 54 25.43 -12.85 -40.83
CA ASN A 54 25.28 -13.14 -39.40
C ASN A 54 25.29 -11.97 -38.38
N GLY A 55 24.17 -11.84 -37.66
CA GLY A 55 24.07 -11.01 -36.46
C GLY A 55 22.61 -10.93 -36.04
N GLY A 56 22.20 -11.83 -35.15
CA GLY A 56 20.81 -12.08 -34.76
C GLY A 56 19.99 -10.83 -34.47
N GLY A 57 19.06 -10.54 -35.39
CA GLY A 57 17.98 -9.58 -35.18
C GLY A 57 16.77 -10.30 -34.60
N LEU A 58 16.33 -9.86 -33.43
CA LEU A 58 15.10 -10.28 -32.75
C LEU A 58 13.91 -10.16 -33.72
N MET A 59 13.47 -11.29 -34.25
CA MET A 59 12.26 -11.42 -35.06
C MET A 59 11.05 -11.29 -34.13
N PHE A 60 10.50 -10.09 -33.99
CA PHE A 60 9.12 -9.91 -33.54
C PHE A 60 8.24 -9.69 -34.77
N GLY A 61 8.00 -10.78 -35.49
CA GLY A 61 7.03 -10.83 -36.59
C GLY A 61 5.67 -11.25 -36.05
N ASN A 62 4.70 -10.33 -36.07
CA ASN A 62 3.28 -10.70 -36.01
C ASN A 62 2.49 -9.80 -36.98
N ALA A 63 2.66 -10.06 -38.27
CA ALA A 63 1.60 -9.91 -39.27
C ALA A 63 0.92 -11.30 -39.33
N ASP A 64 -0.41 -11.45 -39.21
CA ASP A 64 -1.39 -11.18 -40.26
C ASP A 64 -2.79 -10.98 -39.62
N ASN A 65 -3.46 -9.84 -39.85
CA ASN A 65 -4.52 -9.63 -40.85
C ASN A 65 -5.95 -10.00 -40.40
N ASN A 66 -6.73 -9.03 -39.88
CA ASN A 66 -8.07 -8.67 -40.39
C ASN A 66 -8.66 -7.48 -39.60
N GLY A 67 -8.97 -6.36 -40.27
CA GLY A 67 -9.89 -5.32 -39.74
C GLY A 67 -9.26 -4.03 -39.18
N MET A 68 -8.86 -3.13 -40.08
CA MET A 68 -8.83 -1.66 -39.95
C MET A 68 -9.15 -1.04 -38.57
N LYS A 69 -8.18 -1.08 -37.64
CA LYS A 69 -7.81 0.06 -36.81
C LYS A 69 -6.31 -0.06 -36.58
N SER A 70 -5.52 0.70 -37.36
CA SER A 70 -4.11 0.91 -37.00
C SER A 70 -4.13 1.59 -35.64
N SER A 71 -3.93 0.82 -34.57
CA SER A 71 -3.86 1.37 -33.23
C SER A 71 -2.69 2.34 -33.24
N SER A 72 -2.96 3.62 -33.04
CA SER A 72 -1.89 4.61 -32.91
C SER A 72 -0.95 4.12 -31.80
N ALA A 73 0.36 4.30 -31.96
CA ALA A 73 1.32 4.01 -30.88
C ALA A 73 0.90 4.65 -29.56
N TYR A 74 0.21 5.80 -29.63
CA TYR A 74 -0.42 6.44 -28.47
C TYR A 74 -1.47 5.54 -27.78
N THR A 75 -2.38 4.94 -28.55
CA THR A 75 -3.40 4.02 -28.03
C THR A 75 -2.78 2.78 -27.40
N GLU A 76 -1.72 2.22 -28.00
CA GLU A 76 -1.01 1.06 -27.43
C GLU A 76 -0.32 1.41 -26.10
N ILE A 77 0.35 2.57 -26.03
CA ILE A 77 0.94 3.08 -24.79
C ILE A 77 -0.12 3.26 -23.72
N CYS A 78 -1.26 3.88 -24.06
CA CYS A 78 -2.36 4.06 -23.12
C CYS A 78 -2.94 2.73 -22.63
N SER A 79 -3.14 1.76 -23.53
CA SER A 79 -3.63 0.43 -23.18
C SER A 79 -2.65 -0.33 -22.28
N SER A 80 -1.36 -0.29 -22.59
CA SER A 80 -0.31 -0.91 -21.76
C SER A 80 -0.23 -0.25 -20.39
N ALA A 81 -0.25 1.08 -20.32
CA ALA A 81 -0.25 1.82 -19.07
C ALA A 81 -1.48 1.49 -18.20
N ALA A 82 -2.67 1.43 -18.79
CA ALA A 82 -3.88 1.04 -18.11
C ALA A 82 -3.79 -0.38 -17.52
N GLN A 83 -3.22 -1.32 -18.27
CA GLN A 83 -2.99 -2.68 -17.79
C GLN A 83 -2.00 -2.72 -16.61
N HIS A 84 -0.93 -1.92 -16.65
CA HIS A 84 0.01 -1.80 -15.54
C HIS A 84 -0.63 -1.20 -14.29
N PHE A 85 -1.40 -0.12 -14.42
CA PHE A 85 -2.12 0.47 -13.28
C PHE A 85 -3.16 -0.48 -12.70
N ALA A 86 -3.85 -1.24 -13.55
CA ALA A 86 -4.79 -2.26 -13.09
C ALA A 86 -4.08 -3.33 -12.23
N ARG A 87 -2.93 -3.83 -12.70
CA ARG A 87 -2.11 -4.82 -11.96
C ARG A 87 -1.55 -4.25 -10.66
N ILE A 88 -1.08 -3.00 -10.66
CA ILE A 88 -0.60 -2.32 -9.45
C ILE A 88 -1.73 -2.23 -8.43
N ARG A 89 -2.91 -1.77 -8.87
CA ARG A 89 -4.09 -1.64 -7.99
C ARG A 89 -4.51 -2.97 -7.40
N GLU A 90 -4.56 -4.03 -8.21
CA GLU A 90 -4.89 -5.39 -7.76
C GLU A 90 -3.91 -5.84 -6.65
N VAL A 91 -2.61 -5.73 -6.90
CA VAL A 91 -1.59 -6.11 -5.91
C VAL A 91 -1.71 -5.28 -4.63
N LEU A 92 -1.95 -3.97 -4.74
CA LEU A 92 -2.11 -3.10 -3.57
C LEU A 92 -3.33 -3.50 -2.75
N VAL A 93 -4.48 -3.66 -3.41
CA VAL A 93 -5.76 -3.96 -2.72
C VAL A 93 -5.74 -5.37 -2.12
N GLU A 94 -5.32 -6.36 -2.88
CA GLU A 94 -5.42 -7.77 -2.45
C GLU A 94 -4.33 -8.16 -1.46
N ARG A 95 -3.13 -7.60 -1.58
CA ARG A 95 -1.95 -8.09 -0.83
C ARG A 95 -1.41 -7.11 0.19
N SER A 96 -1.34 -5.81 -0.13
CA SER A 96 -0.63 -4.87 0.74
C SER A 96 -1.54 -4.13 1.71
N VAL A 97 -2.71 -3.65 1.29
CA VAL A 97 -3.58 -2.80 2.13
C VAL A 97 -4.03 -3.54 3.37
N THR A 98 -4.66 -4.71 3.19
CA THR A 98 -5.18 -5.50 4.31
C THR A 98 -4.05 -5.96 5.23
N SER A 99 -2.92 -6.42 4.68
CA SER A 99 -1.78 -6.86 5.49
C SER A 99 -1.19 -5.70 6.30
N THR A 100 -0.92 -4.56 5.67
CA THR A 100 -0.32 -3.38 6.31
C THR A 100 -1.24 -2.78 7.38
N LEU A 101 -2.55 -2.71 7.09
CA LEU A 101 -3.52 -2.22 8.07
C LEU A 101 -3.62 -3.13 9.28
N ASN A 102 -3.63 -4.45 9.07
CA ASN A 102 -3.65 -5.40 10.17
C ASN A 102 -2.36 -5.37 10.99
N SER A 103 -1.19 -5.53 10.37
CA SER A 103 0.08 -5.59 11.10
C SER A 103 0.49 -4.24 11.69
N GLY A 104 0.21 -3.14 10.99
CA GLY A 104 0.63 -1.80 11.40
C GLY A 104 -0.31 -1.16 12.43
N PHE A 105 -1.60 -1.50 12.41
CA PHE A 105 -2.60 -0.83 13.23
C PHE A 105 -3.49 -1.79 14.01
N LEU A 106 -4.29 -2.63 13.33
CA LEU A 106 -5.36 -3.36 14.01
C LEU A 106 -4.83 -4.40 15.01
N THR A 107 -3.78 -5.15 14.67
CA THR A 107 -3.18 -6.15 15.56
C THR A 107 -2.52 -5.47 16.77
N PRO A 108 -1.61 -4.48 16.61
CA PRO A 108 -1.09 -3.75 17.76
C PRO A 108 -2.17 -3.08 18.61
N CYS A 109 -3.20 -2.49 17.99
CA CYS A 109 -4.32 -1.89 18.71
C CYS A 109 -5.07 -2.94 19.54
N ARG A 110 -5.42 -4.08 18.95
CA ARG A 110 -6.11 -5.17 19.67
C ARG A 110 -5.28 -5.66 20.84
N ASP A 111 -4.00 -5.93 20.61
CA ASP A 111 -3.13 -6.52 21.63
C ASP A 111 -2.88 -5.53 22.78
N ARG A 112 -2.73 -4.23 22.47
CA ARG A 112 -2.58 -3.19 23.49
C ARG A 112 -3.88 -2.83 24.21
N LEU A 113 -5.00 -2.84 23.50
CA LEU A 113 -6.32 -2.48 24.05
C LEU A 113 -6.71 -3.45 25.16
N VAL A 114 -6.51 -4.75 24.97
CA VAL A 114 -6.83 -5.76 26.01
C VAL A 114 -6.03 -5.48 27.28
N VAL A 115 -4.74 -5.18 27.16
CA VAL A 115 -3.87 -4.86 28.31
C VAL A 115 -4.30 -3.55 28.96
N ALA A 116 -4.56 -2.50 28.17
CA ALA A 116 -4.99 -1.19 28.68
C ALA A 116 -6.30 -1.31 29.46
N LEU A 117 -7.31 -2.00 28.90
CA LEU A 117 -8.57 -2.26 29.58
C LEU A 117 -8.39 -3.09 30.85
N GLY A 118 -7.51 -4.09 30.82
CA GLY A 118 -7.19 -4.89 32.00
C GLY A 118 -6.62 -4.04 33.14
N LEU A 119 -5.70 -3.12 32.83
CA LEU A 119 -5.16 -2.19 33.81
C LEU A 119 -6.23 -1.21 34.31
N ASP A 120 -7.02 -0.63 33.42
CA ASP A 120 -8.06 0.34 33.81
C ASP A 120 -9.14 -0.28 34.70
N LEU A 121 -9.45 -1.57 34.51
CA LEU A 121 -10.47 -2.28 35.28
C LEU A 121 -9.93 -2.91 36.56
N PHE A 122 -8.71 -3.43 36.56
CA PHE A 122 -8.19 -4.26 37.66
C PHE A 122 -6.99 -3.65 38.39
N ALA A 123 -6.26 -2.70 37.79
CA ALA A 123 -5.19 -1.96 38.46
C ALA A 123 -5.71 -0.68 39.11
N VAL A 124 -6.84 -0.79 39.82
CA VAL A 124 -7.49 0.29 40.56
C VAL A 124 -7.64 -0.13 42.03
N ASN A 125 -7.61 0.85 42.94
CA ASN A 125 -7.83 0.59 44.36
C ASN A 125 -9.31 0.23 44.64
N ASP A 126 -9.57 -0.45 45.75
CA ASP A 126 -10.91 -0.90 46.16
C ASP A 126 -11.94 0.23 46.15
N ASP A 127 -11.59 1.43 46.62
CA ASP A 127 -12.51 2.59 46.62
C ASP A 127 -12.98 2.93 45.20
N LYS A 128 -12.02 3.01 44.25
CA LYS A 128 -12.31 3.32 42.83
C LYS A 128 -13.02 2.15 42.15
N PHE A 129 -12.70 0.92 42.51
CA PHE A 129 -13.39 -0.27 42.03
C PHE A 129 -14.85 -0.28 42.46
N MET A 130 -15.11 -0.04 43.75
CA MET A 130 -16.47 0.03 44.29
C MET A 130 -17.28 1.14 43.63
N ASP A 131 -16.70 2.32 43.40
CA ASP A 131 -17.38 3.41 42.69
C ASP A 131 -17.82 3.04 41.26
N MET A 132 -17.08 2.19 40.53
CA MET A 132 -17.48 1.73 39.20
C MET A 132 -18.77 0.88 39.21
N PHE A 133 -19.09 0.24 40.33
CA PHE A 133 -20.26 -0.66 40.46
C PHE A 133 -21.35 -0.11 41.38
N VAL A 134 -21.03 0.88 42.21
CA VAL A 134 -21.90 1.36 43.31
C VAL A 134 -22.33 2.81 43.10
N ALA A 135 -22.24 3.35 41.88
CA ALA A 135 -22.78 4.67 41.54
C ALA A 135 -24.23 4.82 42.08
N PRO A 136 -24.46 5.70 43.08
CA PRO A 136 -25.75 5.78 43.76
C PRO A 136 -26.88 6.03 42.75
N GLY A 137 -27.92 5.20 42.77
CA GLY A 137 -29.07 5.30 41.86
C GLY A 137 -28.88 4.66 40.48
N ALA A 138 -27.70 4.13 40.12
CA ALA A 138 -27.50 3.45 38.84
C ALA A 138 -28.39 2.20 38.69
N ILE A 139 -28.61 1.47 39.80
CA ILE A 139 -29.52 0.32 39.83
C ILE A 139 -30.95 0.74 39.52
N ASP A 140 -31.43 1.86 40.10
CA ASP A 140 -32.79 2.34 39.87
C ASP A 140 -33.00 2.77 38.42
N VAL A 141 -32.01 3.44 37.83
CA VAL A 141 -32.00 3.79 36.40
C VAL A 141 -32.09 2.53 35.53
N LEU A 142 -31.21 1.55 35.76
CA LEU A 142 -31.20 0.29 35.00
C LEU A 142 -32.51 -0.50 35.17
N GLN A 143 -33.07 -0.52 36.37
CA GLN A 143 -34.36 -1.17 36.63
C GLN A 143 -35.51 -0.48 35.89
N ASN A 144 -35.53 0.86 35.88
CA ASN A 144 -36.52 1.64 35.14
C ASN A 144 -36.41 1.40 33.63
N GLU A 145 -35.20 1.45 33.06
CA GLU A 145 -34.97 1.15 31.64
C GLU A 145 -35.42 -0.26 31.28
N ARG A 146 -35.07 -1.27 32.10
CA ARG A 146 -35.53 -2.65 31.93
C ARG A 146 -37.06 -2.73 31.92
N GLN A 147 -37.74 -2.05 32.85
CA GLN A 147 -39.21 -2.03 32.89
C GLN A 147 -39.80 -1.36 31.64
N GLN A 148 -39.21 -0.26 31.16
CA GLN A 148 -39.66 0.41 29.93
C GLN A 148 -39.48 -0.49 28.70
N LEU A 149 -38.33 -1.16 28.57
CA LEU A 149 -38.08 -2.12 27.50
C LEU A 149 -39.06 -3.28 27.55
N GLN A 150 -39.33 -3.83 28.74
CA GLN A 150 -40.30 -4.91 28.91
C GLN A 150 -41.73 -4.49 28.54
N LYS A 151 -42.13 -3.24 28.85
CA LYS A 151 -43.41 -2.68 28.41
C LYS A 151 -43.48 -2.59 26.88
N ARG A 152 -42.44 -2.04 26.24
CA ARG A 152 -42.38 -1.94 24.76
C ARG A 152 -42.40 -3.31 24.09
N GLN A 153 -41.65 -4.28 24.62
CA GLN A 153 -41.66 -5.66 24.15
C GLN A 153 -43.08 -6.25 24.20
N LYS A 154 -43.81 -6.08 25.31
CA LYS A 154 -45.19 -6.56 25.42
C LYS A 154 -46.11 -5.93 24.37
N ILE A 155 -45.97 -4.63 24.12
CA ILE A 155 -46.77 -3.93 23.10
C ILE A 155 -46.47 -4.50 21.70
N LEU A 156 -45.19 -4.63 21.35
CA LEU A 156 -44.80 -5.20 20.06
C LEU A 156 -45.29 -6.65 19.91
N GLN A 157 -45.24 -7.43 20.99
CA GLN A 157 -45.75 -8.80 21.00
C GLN A 157 -47.27 -8.85 20.80
N SER A 158 -48.03 -7.91 21.39
CA SER A 158 -49.47 -7.77 21.15
C SER A 158 -49.75 -7.46 19.68
N CYS A 159 -49.07 -6.44 19.14
CA CYS A 159 -49.21 -6.03 17.75
C CYS A 159 -48.88 -7.18 16.77
N LEU A 160 -47.81 -7.93 17.02
CA LEU A 160 -47.47 -9.14 16.25
C LEU A 160 -48.62 -10.17 16.30
N THR A 161 -49.20 -10.37 17.47
CA THR A 161 -50.28 -11.35 17.67
C THR A 161 -51.57 -10.91 16.95
N GLU A 162 -51.92 -9.63 17.04
CA GLU A 162 -53.04 -9.03 16.33
C GLU A 162 -52.85 -9.15 14.81
N PHE A 163 -51.68 -8.77 14.30
CA PHE A 163 -51.35 -8.90 12.88
C PHE A 163 -51.49 -10.34 12.39
N LYS A 164 -50.94 -11.32 13.12
CA LYS A 164 -51.06 -12.75 12.81
C LYS A 164 -52.50 -13.26 12.85
N THR A 165 -53.37 -12.62 13.61
CA THR A 165 -54.78 -12.98 13.71
C THR A 165 -55.54 -12.43 12.51
N VAL A 166 -55.35 -11.15 12.18
CA VAL A 166 -55.94 -10.50 11.00
C VAL A 166 -55.51 -11.21 9.70
N ALA A 167 -54.22 -11.51 9.56
CA ALA A 167 -53.68 -12.20 8.39
C ALA A 167 -54.21 -13.64 8.21
N ARG A 168 -54.77 -14.25 9.26
CA ARG A 168 -55.41 -15.58 9.18
C ARG A 168 -56.91 -15.50 8.90
N SER A 169 -57.54 -14.36 9.16
CA SER A 169 -58.96 -14.14 8.91
C SER A 169 -59.27 -13.55 7.52
N LEU A 170 -58.25 -13.06 6.82
CA LEU A 170 -58.29 -12.66 5.40
C LEU A 170 -57.92 -13.86 4.52
#